data_AF-A0A7S2YSX1-F1
#
_entry.id   AF-A0A7S2YSX1-F1
#
_cell.length_a   1.000
_cell.length_b   1.000
_cell.length_c   1.000
_cell.angle_alpha   90.00
_cell.angle_beta   90.00
_cell.angle_gamma   90.00
#
_symmetry.space_group_name_H-M   'P 1'
#
loop_
_entity.id
_entity.type
_entity.pdbx_description
1 polymer ?
#
loop_
_entity_poly.entity_id
_entity_poly.type
_entity_poly.pdbx_seq_one_letter_code
_entity_poly.pdbx_strand_id
1 'polypeptide(L)'
;GDESSNPKTSSREACTRTPDHVSATSATVAHSGGANLLVDGLVAFRHTKAAAASKDTDQATQNRKERARVLTRLLMEDDGVSSAEATMPPSKGGTLLVSIPLADVGCPQLARVLYLLASYYSLMVVVAVDSKFSNKTDRPAMLQQLYRDDGVLTKDILPEHRIVTSSTIAGRVAFARQLQRIEMVLEFDPEVRQNLSRFGHRVVLYNTNKTTTNDKTTSMLGQKLL
;
A
#
# COMPACT_ATOMS: atom_id res chain seq x y z
N GLY A 1 54.85 -20.75 -18.81
CA GLY A 1 53.66 -21.28 -19.48
C GLY A 1 52.48 -20.62 -18.83
N ASP A 2 51.98 -19.56 -19.45
CA ASP A 2 50.86 -18.77 -18.94
C ASP A 2 49.54 -19.37 -19.45
N GLU A 3 48.78 -19.99 -18.56
CA GLU A 3 47.41 -20.39 -18.82
C GLU A 3 46.47 -19.22 -18.56
N SER A 4 46.09 -18.54 -19.65
CA SER A 4 45.04 -17.53 -19.66
C SER A 4 43.66 -18.20 -19.68
N SER A 5 42.98 -18.21 -18.53
CA SER A 5 41.62 -18.73 -18.39
C SER A 5 40.59 -17.68 -18.84
N ASN A 6 39.92 -17.94 -19.96
CA ASN A 6 38.84 -17.11 -20.47
C ASN A 6 37.59 -17.18 -19.57
N PRO A 7 36.97 -16.05 -19.17
CA PRO A 7 35.72 -16.05 -18.42
C PRO A 7 34.53 -16.43 -19.31
N LYS A 8 33.79 -17.46 -18.92
CA LYS A 8 32.54 -17.87 -19.57
C LYS A 8 31.51 -16.72 -19.51
N THR A 9 31.16 -16.19 -20.67
CA THR A 9 30.05 -15.26 -20.87
C THR A 9 28.72 -15.99 -20.66
N SER A 10 28.17 -15.87 -19.46
CA SER A 10 26.79 -16.28 -19.15
C SER A 10 25.83 -15.37 -19.93
N SER A 11 25.21 -15.89 -20.99
CA SER A 11 24.11 -15.22 -21.70
C SER A 11 22.95 -14.97 -20.73
N ARG A 12 22.71 -13.71 -20.40
CA ARG A 12 21.52 -13.30 -19.63
C ARG A 12 20.30 -13.52 -20.52
N GLU A 13 19.51 -14.56 -20.25
CA GLU A 13 18.17 -14.68 -20.82
C GLU A 13 17.38 -13.40 -20.49
N ALA A 14 16.89 -12.73 -21.52
CA ALA A 14 16.05 -11.57 -21.35
C ALA A 14 14.73 -12.02 -20.70
N CYS A 15 14.46 -11.52 -19.50
CA CYS A 15 13.22 -11.80 -18.80
C CYS A 15 12.06 -11.12 -19.55
N THR A 16 11.36 -11.87 -20.41
CA THR A 16 10.23 -11.36 -21.22
C THR A 16 8.89 -11.44 -20.49
N ARG A 17 8.84 -12.09 -19.32
CA ARG A 17 7.59 -12.30 -18.60
C ARG A 17 7.18 -11.03 -17.85
N THR A 18 6.10 -10.40 -18.29
CA THR A 18 5.47 -9.29 -17.57
C THR A 18 4.84 -9.79 -16.27
N PRO A 19 4.97 -9.07 -15.15
CA PRO A 19 4.33 -9.46 -13.88
C PRO A 19 2.80 -9.49 -14.00
N ASP A 20 2.15 -10.44 -13.32
CA ASP A 20 0.71 -10.70 -13.46
C ASP A 20 -0.20 -9.51 -13.11
N HIS A 21 0.28 -8.56 -12.29
CA HIS A 21 -0.47 -7.38 -11.85
C HIS A 21 -0.38 -6.18 -12.83
N VAL A 22 0.44 -6.29 -13.88
CA VAL A 22 0.56 -5.29 -14.94
C VAL A 22 -0.57 -5.49 -15.95
N SER A 23 -1.26 -4.42 -16.33
CA SER A 23 -2.28 -4.49 -17.38
C SER A 23 -1.63 -4.78 -18.74
N ALA A 24 -2.22 -5.68 -19.53
CA ALA A 24 -1.73 -6.05 -20.85
C ALA A 24 -1.59 -4.85 -21.81
N THR A 25 -2.46 -3.84 -21.66
CA THR A 25 -2.42 -2.60 -22.45
C THR A 25 -1.19 -1.74 -22.16
N SER A 26 -0.50 -1.98 -21.05
CA SER A 26 0.73 -1.26 -20.67
C SER A 26 1.97 -1.88 -21.31
N ALA A 27 1.92 -3.16 -21.70
CA ALA A 27 3.04 -3.85 -22.35
C ALA A 27 3.24 -3.41 -23.81
N THR A 28 2.17 -2.92 -24.47
CA THR A 28 2.20 -2.48 -25.87
C THR A 28 2.73 -1.06 -26.06
N VAL A 29 2.81 -0.25 -25.00
CA VAL A 29 3.46 1.08 -25.05
C VAL A 29 4.97 0.90 -24.82
N ALA A 30 5.60 0.11 -25.68
CA ALA A 30 7.04 0.01 -25.75
C ALA A 30 7.58 1.29 -26.41
N HIS A 31 7.88 2.31 -25.61
CA HIS A 31 8.79 3.36 -26.06
C HIS A 31 10.15 2.71 -26.33
N SER A 32 10.75 3.04 -27.48
CA SER A 32 11.96 2.43 -28.07
C SER A 32 13.26 2.62 -27.27
N GLY A 33 13.18 3.01 -25.99
CA GLY A 33 14.31 3.16 -25.09
C GLY A 33 13.94 2.66 -23.70
N GLY A 34 14.51 1.51 -23.31
CA GLY A 34 14.75 1.04 -21.94
C GLY A 34 13.68 1.28 -20.86
N ALA A 35 13.04 0.19 -20.42
CA ALA A 35 12.46 -0.01 -19.08
C ALA A 35 11.55 1.11 -18.49
N ASN A 36 10.55 1.58 -19.25
CA ASN A 36 9.56 2.56 -18.75
C ASN A 36 8.47 1.98 -17.81
N LEU A 37 8.51 0.68 -17.52
CA LEU A 37 7.51 0.05 -16.64
C LEU A 37 7.83 0.23 -15.15
N LEU A 38 9.09 0.46 -14.80
CA LEU A 38 9.54 0.55 -13.41
C LEU A 38 10.09 1.95 -13.14
N VAL A 39 9.38 2.73 -12.32
CA VAL A 39 9.96 3.93 -11.69
C VAL A 39 10.51 3.45 -10.35
N ASP A 40 11.83 3.52 -10.18
CA ASP A 40 12.54 3.05 -8.97
C ASP A 40 12.30 1.58 -8.60
N GLY A 41 12.14 0.71 -9.60
CA GLY A 41 11.87 -0.72 -9.39
C GLY A 41 10.41 -1.07 -9.10
N LEU A 42 9.50 -0.09 -9.15
CA LEU A 42 8.06 -0.29 -8.92
C LEU A 42 7.23 0.01 -10.17
N VAL A 43 6.20 -0.80 -10.42
CA VAL A 43 5.25 -0.56 -11.51
C VAL A 43 4.43 0.69 -11.21
N ALA A 44 4.49 1.68 -12.10
CA ALA A 44 3.71 2.91 -11.94
C ALA A 44 2.20 2.60 -11.94
N PHE A 45 1.45 3.23 -11.03
CA PHE A 45 0.05 2.91 -10.76
C PHE A 45 -0.83 2.87 -12.02
N ARG A 46 -0.66 3.82 -12.95
CA ARG A 46 -1.43 3.89 -14.21
C ARG A 46 -1.33 2.63 -15.09
N HIS A 47 -0.30 1.81 -14.88
CA HIS A 47 -0.05 0.60 -15.66
C HIS A 47 -0.54 -0.68 -14.97
N THR A 48 -1.06 -0.59 -13.75
CA THR A 48 -1.55 -1.75 -13.01
C THR A 48 -2.99 -2.09 -13.38
N LYS A 49 -3.37 -3.34 -13.18
CA LYS A 49 -4.78 -3.76 -13.26
C LYS A 49 -5.66 -2.99 -12.29
N ALA A 50 -5.12 -2.56 -11.15
CA ALA A 50 -5.84 -1.71 -10.19
C ALA A 50 -6.34 -0.39 -10.78
N ALA A 51 -5.52 0.27 -11.61
CA ALA A 51 -5.96 1.47 -12.32
C ALA A 51 -7.05 1.16 -13.36
N ALA A 52 -7.00 -0.01 -14.02
CA ALA A 52 -8.01 -0.43 -14.98
C ALA A 52 -9.37 -0.74 -14.34
N ALA A 53 -9.37 -1.32 -13.13
CA ALA A 53 -10.59 -1.61 -12.36
C ALA A 53 -11.42 -0.35 -12.01
N SER A 54 -10.84 0.85 -12.14
CA SER A 54 -11.55 2.12 -11.92
C SER A 54 -12.46 2.56 -13.07
N LYS A 55 -12.53 1.82 -14.19
CA LYS A 55 -13.23 2.23 -15.43
C LYS A 55 -14.66 1.70 -15.60
N ASP A 56 -15.18 0.88 -14.70
CA ASP A 56 -16.51 0.26 -14.83
C ASP A 56 -17.64 1.18 -14.31
N THR A 57 -18.59 1.60 -15.15
CA THR A 57 -19.29 2.91 -14.99
C THR A 57 -20.14 3.07 -13.73
N ASP A 58 -20.91 2.07 -13.33
CA ASP A 58 -21.81 2.18 -12.17
C ASP A 58 -21.08 1.89 -10.85
N GLN A 59 -20.31 0.80 -10.82
CA GLN A 59 -19.50 0.44 -9.65
C GLN A 59 -18.40 1.47 -9.38
N ALA A 60 -17.79 2.07 -10.40
CA ALA A 60 -16.78 3.12 -10.22
C ALA A 60 -17.38 4.39 -9.63
N THR A 61 -18.63 4.73 -9.97
CA THR A 61 -19.32 5.88 -9.38
C THR A 61 -19.58 5.66 -7.90
N GLN A 62 -20.05 4.48 -7.52
CA GLN A 62 -20.24 4.11 -6.11
C GLN A 62 -18.92 4.08 -5.35
N ASN A 63 -17.90 3.40 -5.89
CA ASN A 63 -16.56 3.35 -5.29
C ASN A 63 -15.95 4.75 -5.15
N ARG A 64 -16.21 5.66 -6.09
CA ARG A 64 -15.76 7.06 -5.99
C ARG A 64 -16.43 7.78 -4.82
N LYS A 65 -17.74 7.60 -4.63
CA LYS A 65 -18.47 8.19 -3.50
C LYS A 65 -17.97 7.61 -2.17
N GLU A 66 -17.81 6.30 -2.07
CA GLU A 66 -17.29 5.64 -0.87
C GLU A 66 -15.87 6.09 -0.54
N ARG A 67 -14.96 6.12 -1.53
CA ARG A 67 -13.61 6.63 -1.34
C ARG A 67 -13.59 8.08 -0.88
N ALA A 68 -14.44 8.94 -1.44
CA ALA A 68 -14.55 10.33 -1.00
C ALA A 68 -14.98 10.41 0.47
N ARG A 69 -15.98 9.62 0.89
CA ARG A 69 -16.40 9.53 2.30
C ARG A 69 -15.27 9.08 3.21
N VAL A 70 -14.56 8.02 2.81
CA VAL A 70 -13.40 7.48 3.54
C VAL A 70 -12.35 8.58 3.76
N LEU A 71 -11.95 9.29 2.70
CA LEU A 71 -10.95 10.35 2.80
C LEU A 71 -11.43 11.53 3.62
N THR A 72 -12.68 11.96 3.46
CA THR A 72 -13.26 13.04 4.25
C THR A 72 -13.22 12.71 5.74
N ARG A 73 -13.59 11.48 6.14
CA ARG A 73 -13.50 11.04 7.55
C ARG A 73 -12.06 11.03 8.07
N LEU A 74 -11.10 10.54 7.28
CA LEU A 74 -9.68 10.56 7.68
C LEU A 74 -9.14 11.98 7.90
N LEU A 75 -9.57 12.92 7.05
CA LEU A 75 -9.02 14.27 7.03
C LEU A 75 -9.68 15.22 8.03
N MET A 76 -10.95 15.00 8.38
CA MET A 76 -11.69 15.86 9.29
C MET A 76 -11.44 15.56 10.77
N GLU A 77 -11.00 14.34 11.11
CA GLU A 77 -10.83 13.89 12.50
C GLU A 77 -9.38 13.93 13.00
N ASP A 78 -8.45 14.55 12.27
CA ASP A 78 -7.09 14.75 12.79
C ASP A 78 -7.02 16.03 13.64
N ASP A 79 -7.35 15.89 14.93
CA ASP A 79 -7.49 16.96 15.94
C ASP A 79 -6.21 17.82 16.18
N GLY A 80 -5.11 17.57 15.49
CA GLY A 80 -3.80 18.15 15.82
C GLY A 80 -3.19 19.09 14.79
N VAL A 81 -3.71 19.18 13.56
CA VAL A 81 -3.03 19.89 12.46
C VAL A 81 -4.01 20.75 11.66
N SER A 82 -4.36 21.93 12.18
CA SER A 82 -5.19 22.94 11.49
C SER A 82 -4.46 23.69 10.35
N SER A 83 -3.59 23.02 9.60
CA SER A 83 -3.02 23.59 8.38
C SER A 83 -3.95 23.28 7.20
N ALA A 84 -4.21 24.26 6.33
CA ALA A 84 -5.02 24.06 5.12
C ALA A 84 -4.48 22.92 4.24
N GLU A 85 -3.16 22.72 4.20
CA GLU A 85 -2.52 21.60 3.49
C GLU A 85 -2.85 20.23 4.09
N ALA A 86 -3.09 20.17 5.41
CA ALA A 86 -3.48 18.93 6.09
C ALA A 86 -4.90 18.47 5.74
N THR A 87 -5.72 19.34 5.14
CA THR A 87 -7.10 19.03 4.72
C THR A 87 -7.23 18.68 3.23
N MET A 88 -6.21 18.93 2.42
CA MET A 88 -6.26 18.65 0.97
C MET A 88 -6.15 17.15 0.69
N PRO A 89 -7.08 16.50 -0.02
CA PRO A 89 -6.92 15.09 -0.33
C PRO A 89 -5.68 14.83 -1.22
N PRO A 90 -5.04 13.65 -1.11
CA PRO A 90 -3.96 13.25 -2.01
C PRO A 90 -4.39 13.26 -3.48
N SER A 91 -3.44 13.56 -4.36
CA SER A 91 -3.61 13.56 -5.80
C SER A 91 -3.88 12.14 -6.33
N LYS A 92 -4.65 12.03 -7.42
CA LYS A 92 -4.95 10.72 -8.03
C LYS A 92 -3.66 10.03 -8.45
N GLY A 93 -3.46 8.78 -8.01
CA GLY A 93 -2.24 8.03 -8.26
C GLY A 93 -1.06 8.41 -7.36
N GLY A 94 -1.22 9.39 -6.47
CA GLY A 94 -0.25 9.73 -5.43
C GLY A 94 0.05 8.53 -4.53
N THR A 95 1.23 8.54 -3.90
CA THR A 95 1.68 7.46 -3.03
C THR A 95 1.09 7.59 -1.64
N LEU A 96 0.36 6.56 -1.21
CA LEU A 96 -0.14 6.44 0.16
C LEU A 96 0.57 5.30 0.87
N LEU A 97 0.98 5.56 2.10
CA LEU A 97 1.51 4.54 3.00
C LEU A 97 0.48 4.28 4.10
N VAL A 98 0.12 3.02 4.33
CA VAL A 98 -0.84 2.64 5.37
C VAL A 98 -0.20 1.61 6.27
N SER A 99 0.02 1.97 7.53
CA SER A 99 0.41 1.02 8.57
C SER A 99 -0.84 0.39 9.17
N ILE A 100 -0.87 -0.93 9.34
CA ILE A 100 -1.97 -1.66 9.99
C ILE A 100 -1.42 -2.64 11.05
N PRO A 101 -2.11 -2.85 12.19
CA PRO A 101 -1.72 -3.90 13.11
C PRO A 101 -2.05 -5.28 12.55
N LEU A 102 -1.24 -6.30 12.89
CA LEU A 102 -1.48 -7.69 12.45
C LEU A 102 -2.88 -8.20 12.81
N ALA A 103 -3.44 -7.75 13.94
CA ALA A 103 -4.78 -8.11 14.38
C ALA A 103 -5.90 -7.70 13.40
N ASP A 104 -5.69 -6.66 12.60
CA ASP A 104 -6.70 -6.12 11.69
C ASP A 104 -6.70 -6.79 10.31
N VAL A 105 -5.67 -7.57 9.97
CA VAL A 105 -5.45 -8.14 8.61
C VAL A 105 -6.64 -8.97 8.11
N GLY A 106 -7.34 -9.67 9.01
CA GLY A 106 -8.50 -10.48 8.68
C GLY A 106 -9.84 -9.74 8.66
N CYS A 107 -9.85 -8.41 8.86
CA CYS A 107 -11.09 -7.64 8.92
C CYS A 107 -11.64 -7.33 7.52
N PRO A 108 -12.89 -7.72 7.18
CA PRO A 108 -13.49 -7.42 5.87
C PRO A 108 -13.59 -5.93 5.56
N GLN A 109 -13.90 -5.11 6.59
CA GLN A 109 -13.97 -3.66 6.43
C GLN A 109 -12.61 -3.07 6.05
N LEU A 110 -11.52 -3.59 6.64
CA LEU A 110 -10.17 -3.19 6.26
C LEU A 110 -9.89 -3.54 4.79
N ALA A 111 -10.18 -4.77 4.37
CA ALA A 111 -9.97 -5.21 3.00
C ALA A 111 -10.71 -4.31 1.99
N ARG A 112 -11.96 -3.91 2.31
CA ARG A 112 -12.74 -2.95 1.52
C ARG A 112 -12.09 -1.58 1.44
N VAL A 113 -11.60 -1.04 2.56
CA VAL A 113 -10.89 0.25 2.59
C VAL A 113 -9.61 0.18 1.74
N LEU A 114 -8.79 -0.86 1.93
CA LEU A 114 -7.57 -1.06 1.15
C LEU A 114 -7.87 -1.17 -0.34
N TYR A 115 -8.94 -1.85 -0.74
CA TYR A 115 -9.40 -1.90 -2.13
C TYR A 115 -9.76 -0.50 -2.67
N LEU A 116 -10.54 0.28 -1.92
CA LEU A 116 -10.95 1.63 -2.33
C LEU A 116 -9.75 2.57 -2.50
N LEU A 117 -8.74 2.44 -1.65
CA LEU A 117 -7.49 3.22 -1.75
C LEU A 117 -6.59 2.71 -2.88
N ALA A 118 -6.33 1.40 -2.93
CA ALA A 118 -5.44 0.77 -3.93
C ALA A 118 -5.99 0.88 -5.35
N SER A 119 -7.30 1.00 -5.55
CA SER A 119 -7.89 1.22 -6.88
C SER A 119 -7.78 2.66 -7.40
N TYR A 120 -7.24 3.59 -6.61
CA TYR A 120 -7.12 5.01 -6.98
C TYR A 120 -5.74 5.64 -6.71
N TYR A 121 -4.98 5.07 -5.79
CA TYR A 121 -3.68 5.57 -5.33
C TYR A 121 -2.60 4.50 -5.47
N SER A 122 -1.33 4.93 -5.47
CA SER A 122 -0.23 3.99 -5.31
C SER A 122 -0.07 3.61 -3.84
N LEU A 123 -0.80 2.56 -3.44
CA LEU A 123 -0.86 2.12 -2.04
C LEU A 123 0.33 1.22 -1.67
N MET A 124 1.00 1.54 -0.57
CA MET A 124 1.93 0.67 0.16
C MET A 124 1.35 0.35 1.52
N VAL A 125 1.42 -0.91 1.94
CA VAL A 125 0.89 -1.38 3.23
C VAL A 125 2.03 -1.89 4.09
N VAL A 126 2.09 -1.44 5.34
CA VAL A 126 3.03 -1.94 6.35
C VAL A 126 2.24 -2.63 7.44
N VAL A 127 2.40 -3.94 7.56
CA VAL A 127 1.80 -4.71 8.65
C VAL A 127 2.74 -4.68 9.84
N ALA A 128 2.29 -4.07 10.94
CA ALA A 128 2.98 -4.11 12.21
C ALA A 128 2.80 -5.49 12.83
N VAL A 129 3.91 -6.21 12.98
CA VAL A 129 3.95 -7.60 13.47
C VAL A 129 4.73 -7.69 14.78
N ASP A 130 4.57 -8.78 15.52
CA ASP A 130 5.36 -8.99 16.73
C ASP A 130 6.79 -9.46 16.39
N SER A 131 7.70 -9.36 17.36
CA SER A 131 9.09 -9.86 17.23
C SER A 131 9.17 -11.38 16.98
N LYS A 132 8.11 -12.11 17.31
CA LYS A 132 7.98 -13.56 17.07
C LYS A 132 7.52 -13.90 15.65
N PHE A 133 7.07 -12.91 14.88
CA PHE A 133 6.58 -13.12 13.53
C PHE A 133 7.71 -13.52 12.58
N SER A 134 7.60 -14.70 11.98
CA SER A 134 8.54 -15.22 11.01
C SER A 134 8.02 -14.97 9.59
N ASN A 135 8.75 -14.16 8.84
CA ASN A 135 8.43 -13.85 7.44
C ASN A 135 8.36 -15.09 6.54
N LYS A 136 8.99 -16.20 6.91
CA LYS A 136 8.99 -17.44 6.11
C LYS A 136 7.75 -18.29 6.37
N THR A 137 7.27 -18.33 7.61
CA THR A 137 6.20 -19.24 8.04
C THR A 137 4.85 -18.55 8.14
N ASP A 138 4.82 -17.32 8.67
CA ASP A 138 3.57 -16.67 9.09
C ASP A 138 3.04 -15.74 8.00
N ARG A 139 3.94 -15.19 7.17
CA ARG A 139 3.58 -14.29 6.06
C ARG A 139 2.60 -14.91 5.07
N PRO A 140 2.74 -16.18 4.62
CA PRO A 140 1.75 -16.78 3.71
C PRO A 140 0.34 -16.82 4.31
N ALA A 141 0.21 -17.20 5.59
CA ALA A 141 -1.07 -17.25 6.29
C ALA A 141 -1.66 -15.84 6.48
N MET A 142 -0.83 -14.85 6.83
CA MET A 142 -1.23 -13.45 6.91
C MET A 142 -1.75 -12.92 5.56
N LEU A 143 -1.03 -13.18 4.47
CA LEU A 143 -1.46 -12.77 3.12
C LEU A 143 -2.76 -13.47 2.71
N GLN A 144 -2.92 -14.76 3.04
CA GLN A 144 -4.17 -15.48 2.79
C GLN A 144 -5.35 -14.85 3.55
N GLN A 145 -5.14 -14.42 4.81
CA GLN A 145 -6.18 -13.70 5.57
C GLN A 145 -6.51 -12.34 4.98
N LEU A 146 -5.53 -11.64 4.40
CA LEU A 146 -5.73 -10.34 3.78
C LEU A 146 -6.53 -10.45 2.46
N TYR A 147 -6.22 -11.46 1.64
CA TYR A 147 -6.87 -11.71 0.34
C TYR A 147 -8.03 -12.70 0.45
N ARG A 148 -8.84 -12.63 1.52
CA ARG A 148 -9.97 -13.53 1.77
C ARG A 148 -10.78 -13.85 0.51
N ASP A 149 -11.43 -15.01 0.53
CA ASP A 149 -12.20 -15.57 -0.60
C ASP A 149 -13.42 -14.72 -1.04
N ASP A 150 -13.75 -13.63 -0.34
CA ASP A 150 -14.77 -12.69 -0.78
C ASP A 150 -14.37 -11.91 -2.06
N GLY A 151 -13.09 -11.97 -2.43
CA GLY A 151 -12.57 -11.43 -3.67
C GLY A 151 -12.53 -9.90 -3.73
N VAL A 152 -12.77 -9.20 -2.61
CA VAL A 152 -12.79 -7.73 -2.59
C VAL A 152 -11.39 -7.19 -2.81
N LEU A 153 -10.40 -7.72 -2.09
CA LEU A 153 -9.00 -7.34 -2.23
C LEU A 153 -8.23 -8.50 -2.87
N THR A 154 -7.77 -8.29 -4.10
CA THR A 154 -7.02 -9.30 -4.87
C THR A 154 -5.57 -8.89 -5.07
N LYS A 155 -4.70 -9.86 -5.41
CA LYS A 155 -3.28 -9.63 -5.74
C LYS A 155 -3.08 -8.71 -6.96
N ASP A 156 -4.09 -8.61 -7.82
CA ASP A 156 -4.11 -7.71 -8.97
C ASP A 156 -4.34 -6.24 -8.55
N ILE A 157 -5.06 -6.03 -7.45
CA ILE A 157 -5.36 -4.71 -6.89
C ILE A 157 -4.24 -4.25 -5.96
N LEU A 158 -3.86 -5.08 -5.00
CA LEU A 158 -2.76 -4.83 -4.07
C LEU A 158 -1.78 -6.00 -4.14
N PRO A 159 -0.71 -5.89 -4.94
CA PRO A 159 0.29 -6.95 -5.07
C PRO A 159 1.08 -7.19 -3.78
N GLU A 160 1.54 -8.43 -3.57
CA GLU A 160 2.28 -8.84 -2.37
C GLU A 160 3.57 -8.06 -2.12
N HIS A 161 4.23 -7.58 -3.17
CA HIS A 161 5.46 -6.77 -3.05
C HIS A 161 5.20 -5.36 -2.50
N ARG A 162 3.93 -4.92 -2.46
CA ARG A 162 3.52 -3.65 -1.84
C ARG A 162 3.14 -3.80 -0.37
N ILE A 163 3.21 -5.03 0.16
CA ILE A 163 2.90 -5.35 1.55
C ILE A 163 4.20 -5.72 2.26
N VAL A 164 4.62 -4.86 3.18
CA VAL A 164 5.83 -5.04 3.98
C VAL A 164 5.44 -5.33 5.42
N THR A 165 6.25 -6.11 6.12
CA THR A 165 6.08 -6.40 7.54
C THR A 165 7.17 -5.67 8.33
N SER A 166 6.82 -5.09 9.48
CA SER A 166 7.80 -4.50 10.39
C SER A 166 7.41 -4.77 11.84
N SER A 167 8.37 -5.20 12.65
CA SER A 167 8.17 -5.43 14.09
C SER A 167 8.59 -4.27 14.98
N THR A 168 9.13 -3.20 14.39
CA THR A 168 9.65 -2.07 15.15
C THR A 168 9.14 -0.73 14.59
N ILE A 169 9.07 0.25 15.49
CA ILE A 169 8.82 1.65 15.16
C ILE A 169 9.89 2.15 14.20
N ALA A 170 11.16 1.89 14.50
CA ALA A 170 12.29 2.28 13.65
C ALA A 170 12.17 1.70 12.23
N GLY A 171 11.77 0.44 12.08
CA GLY A 171 11.57 -0.19 10.77
C GLY A 171 10.45 0.46 9.96
N ARG A 172 9.32 0.79 10.61
CA ARG A 172 8.21 1.50 9.94
C ARG A 172 8.62 2.90 9.49
N VAL A 173 9.31 3.65 10.37
CA VAL A 173 9.84 4.99 10.05
C VAL A 173 10.88 4.92 8.93
N ALA A 174 11.81 3.98 8.99
CA ALA A 174 12.84 3.80 7.97
C ALA A 174 12.24 3.48 6.60
N PHE A 175 11.25 2.59 6.56
CA PHE A 175 10.56 2.24 5.32
C PHE A 175 9.87 3.45 4.69
N ALA A 176 9.12 4.23 5.47
CA ALA A 176 8.47 5.44 4.97
C ALA A 176 9.49 6.45 4.38
N ARG A 177 10.65 6.60 5.02
CA ARG A 177 11.71 7.51 4.54
C ARG A 177 12.39 7.03 3.27
N GLN A 178 12.42 5.73 3.01
CA GLN A 178 12.98 5.16 1.78
C GLN A 178 12.04 5.36 0.59
N LEU A 179 10.74 5.49 0.82
CA LEU A 179 9.76 5.76 -0.24
C LEU A 179 9.82 7.22 -0.65
N GLN A 180 10.00 7.47 -1.94
CA GLN A 180 9.96 8.82 -2.48
C GLN A 180 8.51 9.31 -2.64
N ARG A 181 8.29 10.60 -2.40
CA ARG A 181 7.02 11.30 -2.70
C ARG A 181 5.78 10.67 -2.07
N ILE A 182 5.88 10.23 -0.82
CA ILE A 182 4.67 9.91 -0.04
C ILE A 182 3.86 11.19 0.13
N GLU A 183 2.62 11.19 -0.34
CA GLU A 183 1.70 12.32 -0.16
C GLU A 183 1.01 12.27 1.20
N MET A 184 0.77 11.07 1.72
CA MET A 184 0.13 10.86 3.01
C MET A 184 0.46 9.50 3.60
N VAL A 185 0.64 9.47 4.92
CA VAL A 185 0.79 8.26 5.72
C VAL A 185 -0.45 8.11 6.62
N LEU A 186 -1.11 6.95 6.58
CA LEU A 186 -2.12 6.56 7.57
C LEU A 186 -1.42 5.67 8.60
N GLU A 187 -1.44 6.09 9.86
CA GLU A 187 -0.73 5.42 10.95
C GLU A 187 -1.69 5.21 12.15
N PHE A 188 -1.49 4.13 12.90
CA PHE A 188 -2.24 3.87 14.13
C PHE A 188 -1.42 4.16 15.39
N ASP A 189 -0.08 4.17 15.27
CA ASP A 189 0.83 4.38 16.39
C ASP A 189 1.23 5.87 16.52
N PRO A 190 0.87 6.55 17.64
CA PRO A 190 1.19 7.96 17.83
C PRO A 190 2.71 8.24 17.87
N GLU A 191 3.52 7.26 18.28
CA GLU A 191 4.98 7.44 18.32
C GLU A 191 5.56 7.43 16.90
N VAL A 192 5.09 6.54 16.03
CA VAL A 192 5.48 6.54 14.61
C VAL A 192 5.03 7.84 13.94
N ARG A 193 3.80 8.30 14.22
CA ARG A 193 3.29 9.59 13.75
C ARG A 193 4.25 10.72 14.13
N GLN A 194 4.62 10.82 15.40
CA GLN A 194 5.53 11.87 15.87
C GLN A 194 6.88 11.84 15.13
N ASN A 195 7.46 10.65 14.94
CA ASN A 195 8.73 10.51 14.23
C ASN A 195 8.61 10.90 12.76
N LEU A 196 7.58 10.44 12.05
CA LEU A 196 7.36 10.73 10.64
C LEU A 196 7.04 12.21 10.39
N SER A 197 6.25 12.85 11.26
CA SER A 197 5.97 14.28 11.18
C SER A 197 7.24 15.13 11.35
N ARG A 198 8.20 14.71 12.17
CA ARG A 198 9.53 15.38 12.27
C ARG A 198 10.32 15.34 10.96
N PHE A 199 10.06 14.36 10.09
CA PHE A 199 10.65 14.25 8.76
C PHE A 199 9.82 14.98 7.68
N GLY A 200 8.80 15.74 8.06
CA GLY A 200 7.96 16.49 7.13
C GLY A 200 6.90 15.64 6.42
N HIS A 201 6.69 14.39 6.83
CA HIS A 201 5.59 13.60 6.30
C HIS A 201 4.25 14.09 6.86
N ARG A 202 3.24 14.13 6.00
CA ARG A 202 1.85 14.30 6.40
C ARG A 202 1.30 12.96 6.91
N VAL A 203 1.03 12.87 8.20
CA VAL A 203 0.59 11.64 8.87
C VAL A 203 -0.77 11.85 9.50
N VAL A 204 -1.74 11.00 9.15
CA VAL A 204 -3.06 10.95 9.76
C VAL A 204 -3.10 9.79 10.73
N LEU A 205 -3.43 10.08 11.99
CA LEU A 205 -3.64 9.06 13.01
C LEU A 205 -5.08 8.56 12.96
N TYR A 206 -5.28 7.26 12.73
CA TYR A 206 -6.64 6.70 12.65
C TYR A 206 -7.10 5.98 13.92
N ASN A 207 -6.22 5.79 14.91
CA ASN A 207 -6.57 5.25 16.23
C ASN A 207 -6.60 6.36 17.29
N THR A 208 -7.46 7.37 17.10
CA THR A 208 -7.56 8.53 18.01
C THR A 208 -8.49 8.26 19.20
N ASN A 209 -9.46 7.36 19.03
CA ASN A 209 -10.48 7.08 20.03
C ASN A 209 -10.10 5.83 20.84
N LYS A 210 -9.81 6.01 22.14
CA LYS A 210 -9.53 4.94 23.12
C LYS A 210 -10.73 4.02 23.42
N THR A 211 -11.70 3.90 22.53
CA THR A 211 -12.82 2.97 22.72
C THR A 211 -12.35 1.55 22.42
N THR A 212 -11.89 0.89 23.49
CA THR A 212 -11.54 -0.52 23.55
C THR A 212 -12.81 -1.36 23.32
N THR A 213 -13.24 -1.48 22.07
CA THR A 213 -14.26 -2.46 21.68
C THR A 213 -13.54 -3.72 21.24
N ASN A 214 -13.67 -4.79 22.04
CA ASN A 214 -13.03 -6.10 21.83
C ASN A 214 -13.63 -6.90 20.66
N ASP A 215 -14.30 -6.24 19.71
CA ASP A 215 -14.98 -6.94 18.63
C ASP A 215 -13.98 -7.27 17.51
N LYS A 216 -13.60 -8.55 17.44
CA LYS A 216 -12.65 -9.09 16.43
C LYS A 216 -13.15 -8.93 15.00
N THR A 217 -14.40 -8.51 14.80
CA THR A 217 -15.01 -8.35 13.47
C THR A 217 -14.68 -6.99 12.83
N THR A 218 -14.25 -6.02 13.62
CA THR A 218 -14.09 -4.63 13.17
C THR A 218 -12.67 -4.13 13.42
N SER A 219 -11.96 -3.74 12.36
CA SER A 219 -10.64 -3.10 12.47
C SER A 219 -10.80 -1.65 12.89
N MET A 220 -9.81 -1.08 13.58
CA MET A 220 -9.86 0.33 13.98
C MET A 220 -9.96 1.26 12.76
N LEU A 221 -9.27 0.90 11.67
CA LEU A 221 -9.38 1.62 10.41
C LEU A 221 -10.76 1.43 9.75
N GLY A 222 -11.33 0.23 9.81
CA GLY A 222 -12.67 -0.07 9.30
C GLY A 222 -13.76 0.69 10.04
N GLN A 223 -13.75 0.66 11.37
CA GLN A 223 -14.68 1.41 12.23
C GLN A 223 -14.62 2.92 11.97
N LYS A 224 -13.42 3.47 11.80
CA LYS A 224 -13.26 4.91 11.52
C LYS A 224 -13.83 5.29 10.15
N LEU A 225 -13.91 4.35 9.21
CA LEU A 225 -14.12 4.65 7.81
C LEU A 225 -15.47 4.22 7.23
N LEU A 226 -16.15 3.27 7.85
CA LEU A 226 -17.45 2.74 7.42
C LEU A 226 -18.49 2.94 8.51
#